data_AF-A0AB39TGD8-F1
#
_entry.id   AF-A0AB39TGD8-F1
#
_cell.length_a   1.000
_cell.length_b   1.000
_cell.length_c   1.000
_cell.angle_alpha   90.00
_cell.angle_beta   90.00
_cell.angle_gamma   90.00
#
_symmetry.space_group_name_H-M   'P 1'
#
loop_
_entity.id
_entity.type
_entity.pdbx_description
1 polymer ?
#
loop_
_entity_poly.entity_id
_entity_poly.type
_entity_poly.pdbx_seq_one_letter_code
_entity_poly.pdbx_strand_id
1 'polypeptide(L)'
;MSGDLTDLDVRPLWEAVAARLARGDDAAAIRNVTAPLSRTGQAMVAGWLTRGRRPGSRPVALRATGNGCVVPVPKLLDSLGRTPDDLRALIEAAGVKIPDLAGQRRAADQMRADINDYAERALPDAPLLTARLRSYGISDETLEDRRRLIDSLSRLRDLLPLPRPVTLARLAHHCAGDPHYFDLNDTGHGDKVVLLARDLLQAPQPDTPAAERALLARLGVIADRLSQTVLVLNVAATGDGPTDRALNLARSDNRPVHVTLHDLTAHPPTLDSNRAWLVVENPSVVDEALMRGTDQPIVCTSGTLTAVDHTLLALAVDNGVPLEYSGDLDPSGHAIAAAVQARYQAAIRYMDEAARLAVDAGSRFGSVLPPGQKGTELEGDSPAKAPTEPTAGSQTHRVIFQEHSVILDLLLGPSTGDPLSVPRQRHSL
;
A
#
# COMPACT_ATOMS: atom_id res chain seq x y z
N MET A 1 8.61 35.77 -44.12
CA MET A 1 9.06 35.16 -42.86
C MET A 1 8.04 35.28 -41.72
N SER A 2 7.20 36.33 -41.65
CA SER A 2 6.20 36.45 -40.57
C SER A 2 5.12 35.36 -40.58
N GLY A 3 4.75 34.82 -41.76
CA GLY A 3 3.77 33.72 -41.87
C GLY A 3 4.32 32.33 -41.53
N ASP A 4 5.62 32.11 -41.73
CA ASP A 4 6.26 30.80 -41.49
C ASP A 4 6.46 30.52 -39.98
N LEU A 5 6.49 31.56 -39.13
CA LEU A 5 6.69 31.44 -37.69
C LEU A 5 5.42 31.02 -36.93
N THR A 6 4.25 31.38 -37.46
CA THR A 6 2.92 31.05 -36.91
C THR A 6 2.38 29.70 -37.40
N ASP A 7 3.15 28.97 -38.20
CA ASP A 7 2.74 27.69 -38.76
C ASP A 7 2.57 26.64 -37.64
N LEU A 8 1.48 25.88 -37.71
CA LEU A 8 1.14 24.86 -36.73
C LEU A 8 2.20 23.74 -36.66
N ASP A 9 2.90 23.48 -37.76
CA ASP A 9 3.93 22.44 -37.84
C ASP A 9 5.23 22.79 -37.09
N VAL A 10 5.48 24.09 -36.82
CA VAL A 10 6.65 24.58 -36.06
C VAL A 10 6.30 25.09 -34.67
N ARG A 11 5.00 25.21 -34.35
CA ARG A 11 4.52 25.59 -33.02
C ARG A 11 5.11 24.76 -31.86
N PRO A 12 5.26 23.42 -31.96
CA PRO A 12 5.89 22.63 -30.89
C PRO A 12 7.34 23.02 -30.58
N LEU A 13 8.08 23.59 -31.54
CA LEU A 13 9.42 24.13 -31.31
C LEU A 13 9.36 25.37 -30.43
N TRP A 14 8.48 26.32 -30.77
CA TRP A 14 8.30 27.55 -29.99
C TRP A 14 7.76 27.27 -28.59
N GLU A 15 6.87 26.31 -28.43
CA GLU A 15 6.39 25.83 -27.12
C GLU A 15 7.52 25.21 -26.29
N ALA A 16 8.39 24.41 -26.90
CA ALA A 16 9.52 23.79 -26.20
C ALA A 16 10.59 24.83 -25.79
N VAL A 17 10.83 25.85 -26.61
CA VAL A 17 11.72 26.98 -26.26
C VAL A 17 11.09 27.86 -25.18
N ALA A 18 9.78 28.15 -25.28
CA ALA A 18 9.02 28.87 -24.26
C ALA A 18 9.07 28.16 -22.91
N ALA A 19 8.96 26.82 -22.88
CA ALA A 19 9.09 26.03 -21.66
C ALA A 19 10.51 26.02 -21.05
N ARG A 20 11.57 26.27 -21.84
CA ARG A 20 12.94 26.45 -21.31
C ARG A 20 13.08 27.83 -20.68
N LEU A 21 12.67 28.88 -21.39
CA LEU A 21 12.67 30.25 -20.84
C LEU A 21 11.81 30.36 -19.56
N ALA A 22 10.66 29.70 -19.54
CA ALA A 22 9.79 29.65 -18.37
C ALA A 22 10.43 28.97 -17.15
N ARG A 23 11.37 28.05 -17.35
CA ARG A 23 12.11 27.36 -16.27
C ARG A 23 13.24 28.21 -15.67
N GLY A 24 13.47 29.41 -16.19
CA GLY A 24 14.53 30.32 -15.75
C GLY A 24 15.87 30.11 -16.46
N ASP A 25 15.89 29.40 -17.60
CA ASP A 25 17.09 29.36 -18.42
C ASP A 25 17.37 30.74 -19.04
N ASP A 26 18.60 31.22 -18.93
CA ASP A 26 19.06 32.37 -19.69
C ASP A 26 18.92 32.07 -21.20
N ALA A 27 18.37 33.03 -21.94
CA ALA A 27 18.14 32.94 -23.39
C ALA A 27 19.44 32.59 -24.14
N ALA A 28 20.58 33.08 -23.67
CA ALA A 28 21.90 32.78 -24.24
C ALA A 28 22.42 31.37 -23.88
N ALA A 29 21.90 30.75 -22.82
CA ALA A 29 22.33 29.43 -22.34
C ALA A 29 21.55 28.26 -22.99
N ILE A 30 20.45 28.52 -23.70
CA ILE A 30 19.66 27.49 -24.38
C ILE A 30 20.39 27.03 -25.65
N ARG A 31 21.12 25.91 -25.55
CA ARG A 31 21.89 25.36 -26.69
C ARG A 31 21.06 24.48 -27.62
N ASN A 32 20.24 23.62 -27.05
CA ASN A 32 19.43 22.65 -27.78
C ASN A 32 18.06 22.51 -27.13
N VAL A 33 17.03 22.33 -27.94
CA VAL A 33 15.68 22.02 -27.50
C VAL A 33 15.17 20.82 -28.27
N THR A 34 14.57 19.87 -27.58
CA THR A 34 13.88 18.74 -28.20
C THR A 34 12.42 19.11 -28.38
N ALA A 35 11.92 19.06 -29.62
CA ALA A 35 10.54 19.38 -29.95
C ALA A 35 9.90 18.27 -30.79
N PRO A 36 8.65 17.86 -30.52
CA PRO A 36 7.94 16.86 -31.30
C PRO A 36 7.40 17.47 -32.60
N LEU A 37 8.30 17.66 -33.58
CA LEU A 37 7.97 18.27 -34.87
C LEU A 37 7.48 17.23 -35.89
N SER A 38 6.44 17.59 -36.65
CA SER A 38 5.97 16.82 -37.81
C SER A 38 7.04 16.76 -38.91
N ARG A 39 6.89 15.89 -39.92
CA ARG A 39 7.82 15.82 -41.06
C ARG A 39 7.91 17.17 -41.80
N THR A 40 6.77 17.86 -41.93
CA THR A 40 6.68 19.20 -42.52
C THR A 40 7.42 20.23 -41.67
N GLY A 41 7.20 20.22 -40.35
CA GLY A 41 7.90 21.11 -39.41
C GLY A 41 9.41 20.90 -39.38
N GLN A 42 9.86 19.64 -39.46
CA GLN A 42 11.28 19.32 -39.58
C GLN A 42 11.90 19.86 -40.88
N ALA A 43 11.19 19.75 -42.01
CA ALA A 43 11.65 20.29 -43.29
C ALA A 43 11.71 21.83 -43.28
N MET A 44 10.75 22.50 -42.63
CA MET A 44 10.74 23.96 -42.47
C MET A 44 11.93 24.45 -41.65
N VAL A 45 12.16 23.85 -40.48
CA VAL A 45 13.28 24.19 -39.59
C VAL A 45 14.64 23.90 -40.26
N ALA A 46 14.77 22.77 -40.95
CA ALA A 46 15.97 22.46 -41.74
C ALA A 46 16.18 23.47 -42.87
N GLY A 47 15.09 23.91 -43.52
CA GLY A 47 15.11 24.93 -44.56
C GLY A 47 15.56 26.31 -44.06
N TRP A 48 15.19 26.71 -42.84
CA TRP A 48 15.68 27.94 -42.21
C TRP A 48 17.18 27.84 -41.89
N LEU A 49 17.60 26.76 -41.24
CA LEU A 49 19.01 26.50 -40.92
C LEU A 49 19.92 26.46 -42.16
N THR A 50 19.37 26.12 -43.32
CA THR A 50 20.12 26.08 -44.59
C THR A 50 20.16 27.45 -45.29
N ARG A 51 19.13 28.29 -45.15
CA ARG A 51 19.04 29.61 -45.79
C ARG A 51 19.98 30.65 -45.16
N GLY A 52 20.30 30.54 -43.88
CA GLY A 52 21.21 31.46 -43.17
C GLY A 52 22.71 31.16 -43.31
N ARG A 53 23.13 30.32 -44.26
CA ARG A 53 24.49 29.77 -44.31
C ARG A 53 25.49 30.71 -45.00
N ARG A 54 26.70 30.85 -44.43
CA ARG A 54 27.85 31.39 -45.17
C ARG A 54 28.35 30.36 -46.20
N PRO A 55 28.84 30.78 -47.38
CA PRO A 55 29.41 29.86 -48.37
C PRO A 55 30.55 29.04 -47.75
N GLY A 56 30.48 27.70 -47.80
CA GLY A 56 31.53 26.78 -47.32
C GLY A 56 31.26 25.97 -46.03
N SER A 57 30.21 26.23 -45.26
CA SER A 57 29.92 25.45 -44.02
C SER A 57 29.21 24.11 -44.27
N ARG A 58 29.40 23.07 -43.43
CA ARG A 58 28.63 21.80 -43.53
C ARG A 58 27.15 22.00 -43.14
N PRO A 59 26.19 21.32 -43.80
CA PRO A 59 24.77 21.41 -43.44
C PRO A 59 24.52 20.89 -42.02
N VAL A 60 23.67 21.60 -41.27
CA VAL A 60 23.28 21.20 -39.90
C VAL A 60 22.12 20.22 -40.02
N ALA A 61 22.42 18.93 -39.90
CA ALA A 61 21.38 17.91 -39.82
C ALA A 61 20.70 17.99 -38.45
N LEU A 62 19.38 18.12 -38.47
CA LEU A 62 18.54 17.97 -37.29
C LEU A 62 18.66 16.52 -36.77
N ARG A 63 18.92 16.35 -35.47
CA ARG A 63 19.07 15.01 -34.88
C ARG A 63 17.71 14.52 -34.40
N ALA A 64 17.23 13.43 -34.98
CA ALA A 64 16.06 12.72 -34.49
C ALA A 64 16.41 11.94 -33.21
N THR A 65 15.51 12.00 -32.23
CA THR A 65 15.52 11.23 -30.98
C THR A 65 14.18 10.50 -30.86
N GLY A 66 14.09 9.47 -30.01
CA GLY A 66 12.84 8.72 -29.81
C GLY A 66 11.62 9.58 -29.43
N ASN A 67 11.86 10.77 -28.86
CA ASN A 67 10.82 11.70 -28.39
C ASN A 67 10.75 13.02 -29.20
N GLY A 68 11.32 13.06 -30.42
CA GLY A 68 11.23 14.22 -31.31
C GLY A 68 12.57 14.65 -31.89
N CYS A 69 12.65 15.92 -32.29
CA CYS A 69 13.77 16.47 -33.04
C CYS A 69 14.58 17.47 -32.18
N VAL A 70 15.90 17.30 -32.12
CA VAL A 70 16.80 18.22 -31.40
C VAL A 70 17.16 19.38 -32.32
N VAL A 71 16.71 20.58 -31.94
CA VAL A 71 16.94 21.84 -32.65
C VAL A 71 18.00 22.67 -31.91
N PRO A 72 19.13 23.01 -32.57
CA PRO A 72 20.13 23.90 -31.98
C PRO A 72 19.65 25.35 -32.05
N VAL A 73 19.22 25.90 -30.91
CA VAL A 73 18.60 27.23 -30.81
C VAL A 73 19.54 28.37 -31.26
N PRO A 74 20.85 28.39 -30.93
CA PRO A 74 21.73 29.46 -31.40
C PRO A 74 21.83 29.52 -32.93
N LYS A 75 21.89 28.36 -33.60
CA LYS A 75 21.98 28.30 -35.06
C LYS A 75 20.66 28.66 -35.74
N LEU A 76 19.54 28.36 -35.08
CA LEU A 76 18.21 28.77 -35.52
C LEU A 76 18.11 30.30 -35.48
N LEU A 77 18.52 30.93 -34.37
CA LEU A 77 18.55 32.38 -34.22
C LEU A 77 19.45 33.06 -35.26
N ASP A 78 20.67 32.54 -35.43
CA ASP A 78 21.60 33.01 -36.46
C ASP A 78 20.95 32.96 -37.86
N SER A 79 20.24 31.86 -38.18
CA SER A 79 19.58 31.72 -39.48
C SER A 79 18.39 32.64 -39.70
N LEU A 80 17.78 33.10 -38.61
CA LEU A 80 16.68 34.06 -38.62
C LEU A 80 17.18 35.51 -38.53
N GLY A 81 18.49 35.73 -38.38
CA GLY A 81 19.09 37.05 -38.21
C GLY A 81 18.74 37.69 -36.86
N ARG A 82 18.59 36.87 -35.82
CA ARG A 82 18.10 37.26 -34.50
C ARG A 82 19.14 36.95 -33.42
N THR A 83 19.08 37.69 -32.32
CA THR A 83 19.91 37.44 -31.13
C THR A 83 19.13 36.65 -30.08
N PRO A 84 19.80 36.09 -29.05
CA PRO A 84 19.10 35.47 -27.92
C PRO A 84 18.07 36.39 -27.25
N ASP A 85 18.30 37.71 -27.25
CA ASP A 85 17.37 38.70 -26.69
C ASP A 85 16.04 38.79 -27.45
N ASP A 86 16.04 38.42 -28.74
CA ASP A 86 14.84 38.40 -29.59
C ASP A 86 13.94 37.17 -29.35
N LEU A 87 14.38 36.16 -28.59
CA LEU A 87 13.65 34.91 -28.40
C LEU A 87 12.24 35.11 -27.86
N ARG A 88 12.06 36.04 -26.91
CA ARG A 88 10.75 36.37 -26.34
C ARG A 88 9.81 36.94 -27.40
N ALA A 89 10.30 37.87 -28.22
CA ALA A 89 9.53 38.47 -29.30
C ALA A 89 9.18 37.46 -30.40
N LEU A 90 10.06 36.48 -30.68
CA LEU A 90 9.78 35.41 -31.65
C LEU A 90 8.69 34.44 -31.16
N ILE A 91 8.71 34.09 -29.86
CA ILE A 91 7.69 33.23 -29.24
C ILE A 91 6.32 33.91 -29.25
N GLU A 92 6.28 35.20 -28.90
CA GLU A 92 5.05 36.00 -28.96
C GLU A 92 4.55 36.15 -30.40
N ALA A 93 5.44 36.40 -31.37
CA ALA A 93 5.11 36.46 -32.79
C ALA A 93 4.62 35.12 -33.37
N ALA A 94 5.05 33.99 -32.80
CA ALA A 94 4.55 32.66 -33.12
C ALA A 94 3.19 32.34 -32.47
N GLY A 95 2.63 33.28 -31.68
CA GLY A 95 1.35 33.10 -30.98
C GLY A 95 1.44 32.18 -29.75
N VAL A 96 2.65 31.88 -29.28
CA VAL A 96 2.89 31.03 -28.11
C VAL A 96 3.10 31.90 -26.89
N LYS A 97 2.39 31.62 -25.80
CA LYS A 97 2.60 32.30 -24.51
C LYS A 97 3.71 31.59 -23.75
N ILE A 98 4.66 32.35 -23.19
CA ILE A 98 5.63 31.81 -22.24
C ILE A 98 4.87 31.48 -20.94
N PRO A 99 4.83 30.21 -20.49
CA PRO A 99 4.17 29.87 -19.23
C PRO A 99 4.82 30.60 -18.05
N ASP A 100 4.05 31.20 -17.15
CA ASP A 100 4.58 31.78 -15.91
C ASP A 100 4.80 30.67 -14.86
N LEU A 101 5.81 29.82 -15.08
CA LEU A 101 6.12 28.74 -14.14
C LEU A 101 6.55 29.27 -12.77
N ALA A 102 7.17 30.46 -12.73
CA ALA A 102 7.54 31.10 -11.47
C ALA A 102 6.29 31.54 -10.69
N GLY A 103 5.29 32.11 -11.36
CA GLY A 103 3.99 32.45 -10.78
C GLY A 103 3.17 31.23 -10.38
N GLN A 104 3.15 30.18 -11.19
CA GLN A 104 2.50 28.91 -10.85
C GLN A 104 3.14 28.25 -9.62
N ARG A 105 4.48 28.25 -9.53
CA ARG A 105 5.19 27.79 -8.33
C ARG A 105 4.84 28.63 -7.11
N ARG A 106 4.90 29.96 -7.22
CA ARG A 106 4.51 30.87 -6.13
C ARG A 106 3.05 30.64 -5.69
N ALA A 107 2.13 30.46 -6.63
CA ALA A 107 0.73 30.20 -6.33
C ALA A 107 0.54 28.85 -5.63
N ALA A 108 1.21 27.79 -6.09
CA ALA A 108 1.17 26.48 -5.45
C ALA A 108 1.83 26.50 -4.05
N ASP A 109 2.94 27.23 -3.89
CA ASP A 109 3.61 27.40 -2.60
C ASP A 109 2.75 28.20 -1.63
N GLN A 110 2.10 29.27 -2.11
CA GLN A 110 1.13 30.05 -1.32
C GLN A 110 -0.05 29.17 -0.90
N MET A 111 -0.63 28.41 -1.82
CA MET A 111 -1.73 27.50 -1.52
C MET A 111 -1.36 26.46 -0.45
N ARG A 112 -0.15 25.89 -0.54
CA ARG A 112 0.37 24.98 0.48
C ARG A 112 0.55 25.69 1.81
N ALA A 113 1.11 26.89 1.83
CA ALA A 113 1.25 27.67 3.05
C ALA A 113 -0.12 27.95 3.70
N ASP A 114 -1.08 28.44 2.91
CA ASP A 114 -2.42 28.79 3.40
C ASP A 114 -3.16 27.61 4.02
N ILE A 115 -3.13 26.43 3.38
CA ILE A 115 -3.81 25.25 3.92
C ILE A 115 -3.08 24.64 5.11
N ASN A 116 -1.75 24.78 5.18
CA ASN A 116 -0.97 24.35 6.33
C ASN A 116 -1.24 25.25 7.54
N ASP A 117 -1.23 26.57 7.35
CA ASP A 117 -1.62 27.56 8.36
C ASP A 117 -3.08 27.36 8.81
N TYR A 118 -3.95 26.94 7.90
CA TYR A 118 -5.32 26.55 8.23
C TYR A 118 -5.36 25.30 9.12
N ALA A 119 -4.62 24.25 8.76
CA ALA A 119 -4.55 23.03 9.56
C ALA A 119 -4.01 23.29 10.97
N GLU A 120 -2.97 24.11 11.11
CA GLU A 120 -2.39 24.48 12.41
C GLU A 120 -3.39 25.22 13.30
N ARG A 121 -4.16 26.15 12.73
CA ARG A 121 -5.20 26.89 13.47
C ARG A 121 -6.37 26.01 13.86
N ALA A 122 -6.79 25.09 12.99
CA ALA A 122 -7.93 24.20 13.22
C ALA A 122 -7.60 23.03 14.16
N LEU A 123 -6.32 22.64 14.22
CA LEU A 123 -5.81 21.48 14.97
C LEU A 123 -4.56 21.87 15.80
N PRO A 124 -4.67 22.83 16.73
CA PRO A 124 -3.50 23.39 17.43
C PRO A 124 -2.77 22.36 18.31
N ASP A 125 -3.50 21.37 18.83
CA ASP A 125 -2.96 20.33 19.71
C ASP A 125 -2.60 19.04 18.95
N ALA A 126 -2.47 19.10 17.61
CA ALA A 126 -2.20 17.93 16.78
C ALA A 126 -0.96 18.09 15.86
N PRO A 127 0.25 18.26 16.43
CA PRO A 127 1.47 18.49 15.66
C PRO A 127 1.88 17.32 14.76
N LEU A 128 1.70 16.05 15.19
CA LEU A 128 2.03 14.90 14.36
C LEU A 128 1.06 14.77 13.18
N LEU A 129 -0.23 14.96 13.44
CA LEU A 129 -1.27 14.98 12.42
C LEU A 129 -1.02 16.09 11.40
N THR A 130 -0.78 17.32 11.85
CA THR A 130 -0.52 18.46 10.94
C THR A 130 0.75 18.23 10.11
N ALA A 131 1.83 17.68 10.70
CA ALA A 131 3.02 17.29 9.95
C ALA A 131 2.72 16.21 8.89
N ARG A 132 1.92 15.19 9.22
CA ARG A 132 1.50 14.16 8.26
C ARG A 132 0.62 14.73 7.15
N LEU A 133 -0.25 15.69 7.48
CA LEU A 133 -1.04 16.41 6.50
C LEU A 133 -0.08 17.12 5.51
N ARG A 134 0.95 17.83 5.98
CA ARG A 134 1.90 18.54 5.11
C ARG A 134 2.65 17.66 4.09
N SER A 135 2.79 16.34 4.33
CA SER A 135 3.50 15.45 3.40
C SER A 135 2.73 15.09 2.13
N TYR A 136 1.43 15.38 2.07
CA TYR A 136 0.62 15.09 0.87
C TYR A 136 0.71 16.21 -0.17
N GLY A 137 0.78 15.82 -1.44
CA GLY A 137 0.71 16.77 -2.56
C GLY A 137 -0.63 17.49 -2.60
N ILE A 138 -0.61 18.78 -2.94
CA ILE A 138 -1.80 19.62 -3.10
C ILE A 138 -1.83 20.15 -4.52
N SER A 139 -3.02 20.06 -5.13
CA SER A 139 -3.44 20.71 -6.37
C SER A 139 -4.74 21.45 -6.11
N ASP A 140 -5.19 22.26 -7.08
CA ASP A 140 -6.48 22.95 -6.99
C ASP A 140 -7.64 21.97 -6.77
N GLU A 141 -7.58 20.78 -7.39
CA GLU A 141 -8.60 19.73 -7.28
C GLU A 141 -8.62 19.10 -5.88
N THR A 142 -7.46 18.91 -5.23
CA THR A 142 -7.38 18.24 -3.92
C THR A 142 -7.48 19.20 -2.74
N LEU A 143 -7.45 20.51 -2.98
CA LEU A 143 -7.53 21.52 -1.92
C LEU A 143 -8.85 21.46 -1.16
N GLU A 144 -9.98 21.29 -1.86
CA GLU A 144 -11.30 21.22 -1.24
C GLU A 144 -11.44 19.98 -0.37
N ASP A 145 -11.03 18.81 -0.88
CA ASP A 145 -11.01 17.56 -0.11
C ASP A 145 -10.13 17.68 1.13
N ARG A 146 -8.97 18.33 0.98
CA ARG A 146 -8.07 18.58 2.10
C ARG A 146 -8.69 19.49 3.15
N ARG A 147 -9.39 20.54 2.72
CA ARG A 147 -10.10 21.43 3.64
C ARG A 147 -11.23 20.70 4.37
N ARG A 148 -12.02 19.91 3.64
CA ARG A 148 -13.08 19.06 4.21
C ARG A 148 -12.53 18.10 5.26
N LEU A 149 -11.38 17.49 4.98
CA LEU A 149 -10.70 16.59 5.91
C LEU A 149 -10.26 17.32 7.18
N ILE A 150 -9.60 18.48 7.06
CA ILE A 150 -9.19 19.30 8.21
C ILE A 150 -10.40 19.69 9.05
N ASP A 151 -11.47 20.15 8.42
CA ASP A 151 -12.72 20.54 9.10
C ASP A 151 -13.36 19.36 9.84
N SER A 152 -13.36 18.18 9.23
CA SER A 152 -13.92 16.97 9.82
C SER A 152 -13.08 16.49 11.02
N LEU A 153 -11.75 16.55 10.92
CA LEU A 153 -10.85 16.24 12.02
C LEU A 153 -10.93 17.27 13.15
N SER A 154 -11.12 18.56 12.84
CA SER A 154 -11.30 19.63 13.82
C SER A 154 -12.60 19.44 14.60
N ARG A 155 -13.72 19.15 13.91
CA ARG A 155 -14.98 18.76 14.56
C ARG A 155 -14.82 17.52 15.44
N LEU A 156 -14.09 16.51 14.97
CA LEU A 156 -13.82 15.32 15.78
C LEU A 156 -12.99 15.66 17.02
N ARG A 157 -11.92 16.45 16.88
CA ARG A 157 -11.08 16.92 17.99
C ARG A 157 -11.91 17.59 19.09
N ASP A 158 -12.84 18.47 18.71
CA ASP A 158 -13.66 19.22 19.66
C ASP A 158 -14.63 18.33 20.46
N LEU A 159 -14.89 17.10 20.00
CA LEU A 159 -15.73 16.12 20.70
C LEU A 159 -14.93 15.19 21.64
N LEU A 160 -13.60 15.14 21.51
CA LEU A 160 -12.75 14.21 22.24
C LEU A 160 -12.18 14.85 23.52
N PRO A 161 -12.09 14.11 24.65
CA PRO A 161 -12.56 12.73 24.84
C PRO A 161 -14.09 12.66 25.01
N LEU A 162 -14.68 11.54 24.57
CA LEU A 162 -16.13 11.35 24.64
C LEU A 162 -16.57 10.91 26.05
N PRO A 163 -17.66 11.48 26.60
CA PRO A 163 -18.15 11.14 27.95
C PRO A 163 -18.79 9.75 28.02
N ARG A 164 -19.16 9.18 26.88
CA ARG A 164 -19.61 7.79 26.74
C ARG A 164 -19.10 7.22 25.42
N PRO A 165 -18.93 5.90 25.31
CA PRO A 165 -18.43 5.32 24.07
C PRO A 165 -19.35 5.59 22.87
N VAL A 166 -18.75 5.96 21.73
CA VAL A 166 -19.43 6.19 20.44
C VAL A 166 -18.69 5.46 19.33
N THR A 167 -19.42 4.85 18.39
CA THR A 167 -18.79 4.14 17.26
C THR A 167 -18.10 5.11 16.30
N LEU A 168 -16.97 4.67 15.74
CA LEU A 168 -16.20 5.45 14.76
C LEU A 168 -17.07 5.83 13.55
N ALA A 169 -17.88 4.90 13.03
CA ALA A 169 -18.79 5.18 11.92
C ALA A 169 -19.82 6.28 12.25
N ARG A 170 -20.33 6.32 13.49
CA ARG A 170 -21.26 7.38 13.91
C ARG A 170 -20.54 8.73 14.03
N LEU A 171 -19.30 8.75 14.51
CA LEU A 171 -18.48 9.96 14.55
C LEU A 171 -18.12 10.44 13.13
N ALA A 172 -17.78 9.53 12.23
CA ALA A 172 -17.49 9.82 10.82
C ALA A 172 -18.70 10.46 10.14
N HIS A 173 -19.89 9.87 10.28
CA HIS A 173 -21.11 10.47 9.75
C HIS A 173 -21.40 11.85 10.36
N HIS A 174 -21.24 12.00 11.68
CA HIS A 174 -21.46 13.28 12.34
C HIS A 174 -20.48 14.38 11.91
N CYS A 175 -19.20 14.04 11.75
CA CYS A 175 -18.15 15.01 11.46
C CYS A 175 -17.94 15.27 9.95
N ALA A 176 -18.24 14.30 9.09
CA ALA A 176 -17.91 14.35 7.66
C ALA A 176 -19.11 14.05 6.74
N GLY A 177 -20.27 13.68 7.29
CA GLY A 177 -21.47 13.30 6.52
C GLY A 177 -21.47 11.87 5.99
N ASP A 178 -20.35 11.14 6.13
CA ASP A 178 -20.17 9.79 5.58
C ASP A 178 -19.70 8.83 6.70
N PRO A 179 -20.44 7.74 6.98
CA PRO A 179 -20.07 6.77 8.01
C PRO A 179 -18.76 6.02 7.74
N HIS A 180 -18.27 5.99 6.50
CA HIS A 180 -17.03 5.30 6.12
C HIS A 180 -15.82 6.24 6.05
N TYR A 181 -16.01 7.54 6.27
CA TYR A 181 -14.97 8.55 6.06
C TYR A 181 -13.73 8.35 6.94
N PHE A 182 -13.90 7.77 8.13
CA PHE A 182 -12.83 7.48 9.07
C PHE A 182 -12.55 5.98 9.22
N ASP A 183 -12.92 5.15 8.25
CA ASP A 183 -12.61 3.72 8.30
C ASP A 183 -11.10 3.49 8.43
N LEU A 184 -10.74 2.47 9.22
CA LEU A 184 -9.36 2.04 9.47
C LEU A 184 -8.89 1.09 8.35
N ASN A 185 -8.89 1.60 7.13
CA ASN A 185 -8.47 0.91 5.90
C ASN A 185 -7.84 1.91 4.92
N ASP A 186 -7.39 1.42 3.77
CA ASP A 186 -6.67 2.25 2.78
C ASP A 186 -7.55 3.30 2.09
N THR A 187 -8.87 3.11 2.07
CA THR A 187 -9.81 4.02 1.40
C THR A 187 -10.34 5.11 2.33
N GLY A 188 -10.29 4.89 3.64
CA GLY A 188 -10.70 5.84 4.67
C GLY A 188 -9.60 6.78 5.15
N HIS A 189 -9.95 7.64 6.11
CA HIS A 189 -9.01 8.54 6.79
C HIS A 189 -8.76 8.14 8.25
N GLY A 190 -8.93 6.85 8.57
CA GLY A 190 -8.73 6.33 9.92
C GLY A 190 -7.31 6.53 10.45
N ASP A 191 -6.29 6.49 9.58
CA ASP A 191 -4.89 6.78 9.92
C ASP A 191 -4.72 8.16 10.60
N LYS A 192 -5.46 9.16 10.10
CA LYS A 192 -5.44 10.53 10.63
C LYS A 192 -6.18 10.65 11.95
N VAL A 193 -7.23 9.86 12.15
CA VAL A 193 -7.92 9.77 13.45
C VAL A 193 -7.04 9.12 14.50
N VAL A 194 -6.28 8.09 14.13
CA VAL A 194 -5.27 7.48 15.00
C VAL A 194 -4.18 8.51 15.34
N LEU A 195 -3.66 9.25 14.37
CA LEU A 195 -2.67 10.32 14.63
C LEU A 195 -3.22 11.43 15.54
N LEU A 196 -4.47 11.86 15.32
CA LEU A 196 -5.15 12.79 16.22
C LEU A 196 -5.19 12.24 17.65
N ALA A 197 -5.59 10.98 17.81
CA ALA A 197 -5.64 10.34 19.11
C ALA A 197 -4.27 10.24 19.77
N ARG A 198 -3.21 10.00 18.99
CA ARG A 198 -1.82 10.00 19.49
C ARG A 198 -1.40 11.36 20.00
N ASP A 199 -1.67 12.42 19.24
CA ASP A 199 -1.33 13.78 19.63
C ASP A 199 -2.05 14.18 20.93
N LEU A 200 -3.37 13.96 21.00
CA LEU A 200 -4.19 14.28 22.17
C LEU A 200 -3.78 13.50 23.43
N LEU A 201 -3.35 12.26 23.27
CA LEU A 201 -2.95 11.38 24.38
C LEU A 201 -1.44 11.36 24.64
N GLN A 202 -0.64 12.06 23.84
CA GLN A 202 0.82 12.00 23.81
C GLN A 202 1.34 10.54 23.77
N ALA A 203 0.70 9.71 22.94
CA ALA A 203 0.95 8.28 22.90
C ALA A 203 2.01 7.88 21.85
N PRO A 204 2.76 6.78 22.08
CA PRO A 204 3.64 6.21 21.07
C PRO A 204 2.87 5.80 19.80
N GLN A 205 3.60 5.57 18.70
CA GLN A 205 3.00 5.05 17.47
C GLN A 205 2.48 3.63 17.73
N PRO A 206 1.18 3.35 17.48
CA PRO A 206 0.68 1.99 17.50
C PRO A 206 1.35 1.19 16.39
N ASP A 207 1.71 -0.04 16.72
CA ASP A 207 2.44 -0.97 15.87
C ASP A 207 1.56 -2.13 15.36
N THR A 208 0.29 -2.16 15.77
CA THR A 208 -0.69 -3.19 15.38
C THR A 208 -2.10 -2.60 15.24
N PRO A 209 -2.96 -3.20 14.41
CA PRO A 209 -4.38 -2.82 14.31
C PRO A 209 -5.15 -2.87 15.64
N ALA A 210 -4.73 -3.74 16.57
CA ALA A 210 -5.28 -3.80 17.93
C ALA A 210 -4.85 -2.59 18.77
N ALA A 211 -3.58 -2.19 18.70
CA ALA A 211 -3.05 -1.02 19.41
C ALA A 211 -3.69 0.29 18.92
N GLU A 212 -3.97 0.42 17.62
CA GLU A 212 -4.72 1.55 17.06
C GLU A 212 -6.12 1.66 17.70
N ARG A 213 -6.86 0.54 17.74
CA ARG A 213 -8.21 0.50 18.34
C ARG A 213 -8.17 0.74 19.85
N ALA A 214 -7.18 0.20 20.56
CA ALA A 214 -6.99 0.45 21.98
C ALA A 214 -6.70 1.93 22.27
N LEU A 215 -5.93 2.60 21.39
CA LEU A 215 -5.68 4.04 21.49
C LEU A 215 -6.96 4.85 21.30
N LEU A 216 -7.78 4.53 20.29
CA LEU A 216 -9.07 5.17 20.05
C LEU A 216 -10.04 4.95 21.22
N ALA A 217 -10.07 3.75 21.78
CA ALA A 217 -10.92 3.40 22.92
C ALA A 217 -10.65 4.27 24.16
N ARG A 218 -9.40 4.70 24.37
CA ARG A 218 -9.04 5.64 25.47
C ARG A 218 -9.70 7.01 25.36
N LEU A 219 -10.15 7.41 24.16
CA LEU A 219 -10.91 8.64 23.92
C LEU A 219 -12.42 8.40 23.81
N GLY A 220 -12.89 7.18 24.13
CA GLY A 220 -14.29 6.78 24.01
C GLY A 220 -14.72 6.46 22.58
N VAL A 221 -13.78 6.26 21.65
CA VAL A 221 -14.09 5.90 20.26
C VAL A 221 -14.05 4.37 20.10
N ILE A 222 -15.18 3.78 19.74
CA ILE A 222 -15.29 2.35 19.44
C ILE A 222 -15.12 2.16 17.93
N ALA A 223 -13.96 1.71 17.50
CA ALA A 223 -13.76 1.15 16.16
C ALA A 223 -14.51 -0.18 16.01
N ASP A 224 -14.69 -0.64 14.76
CA ASP A 224 -15.39 -1.90 14.52
C ASP A 224 -14.72 -3.08 15.25
N ARG A 225 -15.56 -3.76 16.03
CA ARG A 225 -15.22 -4.90 16.87
C ARG A 225 -16.20 -6.07 16.74
N LEU A 226 -17.26 -5.91 15.95
CA LEU A 226 -18.32 -6.93 15.81
C LEU A 226 -18.16 -7.70 14.50
N SER A 227 -17.64 -7.08 13.44
CA SER A 227 -17.32 -7.81 12.20
C SER A 227 -15.97 -8.54 12.25
N GLN A 228 -15.08 -8.10 13.14
CA GLN A 228 -13.75 -8.67 13.32
C GLN A 228 -13.86 -9.96 14.14
N THR A 229 -13.67 -11.10 13.48
CA THR A 229 -13.77 -12.42 14.10
C THR A 229 -12.56 -13.28 13.82
N VAL A 230 -12.16 -14.10 14.78
CA VAL A 230 -11.15 -15.15 14.63
C VAL A 230 -11.81 -16.51 14.82
N LEU A 231 -11.49 -17.47 13.95
CA LEU A 231 -12.05 -18.82 14.02
C LEU A 231 -11.20 -19.67 14.97
N VAL A 232 -11.83 -20.32 15.94
CA VAL A 232 -11.13 -21.20 16.89
C VAL A 232 -11.78 -22.58 16.96
N LEU A 233 -10.96 -23.59 17.20
CA LEU A 233 -11.36 -24.98 17.44
C LEU A 233 -10.62 -25.51 18.67
N ASN A 234 -11.32 -26.24 19.54
CA ASN A 234 -10.76 -26.87 20.75
C ASN A 234 -10.06 -25.93 21.74
N VAL A 235 -10.17 -24.61 21.59
CA VAL A 235 -9.67 -23.64 22.56
C VAL A 235 -10.48 -23.76 23.85
N ALA A 236 -9.79 -23.95 24.98
CA ALA A 236 -10.39 -24.06 26.30
C ALA A 236 -10.09 -22.82 27.14
N ALA A 237 -11.00 -22.56 28.07
CA ALA A 237 -10.85 -21.50 29.07
C ALA A 237 -11.12 -22.07 30.47
N THR A 238 -10.50 -21.48 31.48
CA THR A 238 -10.62 -21.90 32.88
C THR A 238 -11.50 -20.97 33.72
N GLY A 239 -11.89 -19.82 33.17
CA GLY A 239 -12.81 -18.88 33.81
C GLY A 239 -14.28 -19.25 33.63
N ASP A 240 -15.15 -18.36 34.10
CA ASP A 240 -16.61 -18.46 34.01
C ASP A 240 -17.24 -17.18 33.42
N GLY A 241 -16.49 -16.48 32.56
CA GLY A 241 -17.03 -15.37 31.78
C GLY A 241 -17.95 -15.86 30.65
N PRO A 242 -18.71 -14.95 30.01
CA PRO A 242 -19.51 -15.29 28.82
C PRO A 242 -18.67 -15.92 27.71
N THR A 243 -17.48 -15.37 27.43
CA THR A 243 -16.55 -15.88 26.41
C THR A 243 -15.97 -17.23 26.82
N ASP A 244 -15.58 -17.41 28.09
CA ASP A 244 -15.08 -18.69 28.61
C ASP A 244 -16.10 -19.82 28.42
N ARG A 245 -17.35 -19.59 28.82
CA ARG A 245 -18.44 -20.56 28.64
C ARG A 245 -18.72 -20.85 27.17
N ALA A 246 -18.67 -19.83 26.30
CA ALA A 246 -18.88 -20.01 24.87
C ALA A 246 -17.79 -20.89 24.23
N LEU A 247 -16.52 -20.66 24.59
CA LEU A 247 -15.38 -21.47 24.16
C LEU A 247 -15.50 -22.91 24.65
N ASN A 248 -15.79 -23.10 25.94
CA ASN A 248 -15.90 -24.43 26.54
C ASN A 248 -17.08 -25.24 26.00
N LEU A 249 -18.21 -24.61 25.73
CA LEU A 249 -19.36 -25.25 25.06
C LEU A 249 -19.01 -25.64 23.61
N ALA A 250 -18.33 -24.76 22.87
CA ALA A 250 -17.88 -25.09 21.51
C ALA A 250 -16.92 -26.29 21.50
N ARG A 251 -15.99 -26.32 22.46
CA ARG A 251 -15.07 -27.45 22.66
C ARG A 251 -15.81 -28.74 23.03
N SER A 252 -16.77 -28.71 23.96
CA SER A 252 -17.51 -29.92 24.37
C SER A 252 -18.32 -30.52 23.22
N ASP A 253 -18.81 -29.68 22.33
CA ASP A 253 -19.61 -30.07 21.17
C ASP A 253 -18.75 -30.41 19.94
N ASN A 254 -17.41 -30.35 20.06
CA ASN A 254 -16.45 -30.50 18.96
C ASN A 254 -16.80 -29.63 17.74
N ARG A 255 -17.14 -28.36 17.98
CA ARG A 255 -17.51 -27.40 16.93
C ARG A 255 -16.53 -26.24 16.87
N PRO A 256 -16.19 -25.74 15.67
CA PRO A 256 -15.47 -24.50 15.54
C PRO A 256 -16.40 -23.33 15.91
N VAL A 257 -15.83 -22.21 16.37
CA VAL A 257 -16.58 -21.01 16.71
C VAL A 257 -15.81 -19.75 16.32
N HIS A 258 -16.52 -18.74 15.83
CA HIS A 258 -15.95 -17.41 15.65
C HIS A 258 -16.04 -16.63 16.96
N VAL A 259 -14.91 -16.08 17.41
CA VAL A 259 -14.85 -15.16 18.54
C VAL A 259 -14.66 -13.75 18.00
N THR A 260 -15.46 -12.79 18.46
CA THR A 260 -15.39 -11.40 18.00
C THR A 260 -14.36 -10.61 18.80
N LEU A 261 -13.85 -9.50 18.23
CA LEU A 261 -13.04 -8.56 19.01
C LEU A 261 -13.83 -7.99 20.20
N HIS A 262 -15.16 -7.87 20.10
CA HIS A 262 -16.01 -7.48 21.22
C HIS A 262 -15.91 -8.48 22.38
N ASP A 263 -16.01 -9.77 22.11
CA ASP A 263 -15.90 -10.82 23.14
C ASP A 263 -14.57 -10.72 23.87
N LEU A 264 -13.46 -10.61 23.11
CA LEU A 264 -12.11 -10.54 23.68
C LEU A 264 -11.82 -9.28 24.48
N THR A 265 -12.48 -8.15 24.16
CA THR A 265 -12.21 -6.87 24.81
C THR A 265 -13.18 -6.53 25.94
N ALA A 266 -14.45 -6.91 25.81
CA ALA A 266 -15.47 -6.67 26.84
C ALA A 266 -15.55 -7.81 27.86
N HIS A 267 -15.26 -9.04 27.43
CA HIS A 267 -15.34 -10.25 28.24
C HIS A 267 -14.10 -11.13 27.99
N PRO A 268 -12.87 -10.64 28.25
CA PRO A 268 -11.65 -11.39 27.99
C PRO A 268 -11.68 -12.74 28.73
N PRO A 269 -11.49 -13.87 28.03
CA PRO A 269 -11.45 -15.18 28.66
C PRO A 269 -10.17 -15.41 29.45
N THR A 270 -10.21 -16.28 30.46
CA THR A 270 -9.01 -16.84 31.10
C THR A 270 -8.63 -18.13 30.38
N LEU A 271 -7.64 -18.06 29.49
CA LEU A 271 -7.32 -19.14 28.56
C LEU A 271 -6.58 -20.28 29.26
N ASP A 272 -6.89 -21.53 28.89
CA ASP A 272 -6.15 -22.70 29.38
C ASP A 272 -4.78 -22.80 28.67
N SER A 273 -3.71 -22.76 29.46
CA SER A 273 -2.32 -22.81 29.01
C SER A 273 -1.69 -24.20 28.96
N ASN A 274 -2.44 -25.26 29.30
CA ASN A 274 -1.91 -26.63 29.37
C ASN A 274 -1.52 -27.22 28.00
N ARG A 275 -2.02 -26.64 26.90
CA ARG A 275 -1.78 -27.14 25.54
C ARG A 275 -1.33 -26.00 24.65
N ALA A 276 -0.33 -26.27 23.82
CA ALA A 276 0.06 -25.34 22.77
C ALA A 276 -1.09 -25.12 21.79
N TRP A 277 -1.27 -23.90 21.31
CA TRP A 277 -2.20 -23.58 20.23
C TRP A 277 -1.49 -23.63 18.90
N LEU A 278 -2.11 -24.28 17.92
CA LEU A 278 -1.67 -24.23 16.54
C LEU A 278 -2.40 -23.09 15.83
N VAL A 279 -1.67 -22.02 15.52
CA VAL A 279 -2.15 -20.89 14.73
C VAL A 279 -1.93 -21.22 13.25
N VAL A 280 -3.01 -21.17 12.47
CA VAL A 280 -3.03 -21.48 11.03
C VAL A 280 -3.61 -20.30 10.25
N GLU A 281 -3.26 -20.21 8.96
CA GLU A 281 -3.81 -19.19 8.07
C GLU A 281 -5.14 -19.65 7.49
N ASN A 282 -5.19 -20.88 6.96
CA ASN A 282 -6.32 -21.31 6.12
C ASN A 282 -7.42 -22.02 6.92
N PRO A 283 -8.71 -21.65 6.73
CA PRO A 283 -9.83 -22.27 7.44
C PRO A 283 -10.05 -23.74 7.04
N SER A 284 -9.61 -24.15 5.84
CA SER A 284 -9.60 -25.54 5.37
C SER A 284 -8.88 -26.49 6.33
N VAL A 285 -7.83 -26.01 7.03
CA VAL A 285 -7.10 -26.80 8.03
C VAL A 285 -7.98 -27.10 9.24
N VAL A 286 -8.91 -26.20 9.58
CA VAL A 286 -9.89 -26.41 10.66
C VAL A 286 -10.93 -27.46 10.26
N ASP A 287 -11.39 -27.46 9.01
CA ASP A 287 -12.28 -28.51 8.48
C ASP A 287 -11.60 -29.87 8.49
N GLU A 288 -10.35 -29.95 8.03
CA GLU A 288 -9.54 -31.17 8.09
C GLU A 288 -9.33 -31.66 9.52
N ALA A 289 -9.07 -30.75 10.45
CA ALA A 289 -8.95 -31.06 11.87
C ALA A 289 -10.24 -31.70 12.43
N LEU A 290 -11.41 -31.17 12.07
CA LEU A 290 -12.71 -31.73 12.44
C LEU A 290 -12.91 -33.14 11.86
N MET A 291 -12.62 -33.32 10.57
CA MET A 291 -12.77 -34.62 9.90
C MET A 291 -11.84 -35.68 10.49
N ARG A 292 -10.63 -35.28 10.92
CA ARG A 292 -9.65 -36.15 11.59
C ARG A 292 -9.95 -36.38 13.07
N GLY A 293 -10.89 -35.63 13.65
CA GLY A 293 -11.23 -35.72 15.07
C GLY A 293 -10.08 -35.32 16.00
N THR A 294 -9.25 -34.36 15.58
CA THR A 294 -8.16 -33.87 16.43
C THR A 294 -8.71 -33.13 17.64
N ASP A 295 -8.03 -33.27 18.78
CA ASP A 295 -8.31 -32.51 20.00
C ASP A 295 -7.39 -31.28 20.14
N GLN A 296 -6.48 -31.07 19.18
CA GLN A 296 -5.52 -29.96 19.15
C GLN A 296 -6.25 -28.61 19.13
N PRO A 297 -5.91 -27.66 20.05
CA PRO A 297 -6.39 -26.28 19.95
C PRO A 297 -5.83 -25.61 18.70
N ILE A 298 -6.74 -25.08 17.87
CA ILE A 298 -6.41 -24.42 16.60
C ILE A 298 -7.03 -23.02 16.60
N VAL A 299 -6.25 -22.05 16.14
CA VAL A 299 -6.70 -20.67 15.88
C VAL A 299 -6.43 -20.39 14.41
N CYS A 300 -7.43 -19.96 13.66
CA CYS A 300 -7.30 -19.62 12.25
C CYS A 300 -7.45 -18.12 12.03
N THR A 301 -6.40 -17.49 11.49
CA THR A 301 -6.35 -16.02 11.25
C THR A 301 -6.94 -15.61 9.91
N SER A 302 -7.16 -16.53 8.98
CA SER A 302 -7.74 -16.27 7.64
C SER A 302 -7.00 -15.18 6.86
N GLY A 303 -5.66 -15.24 6.87
CA GLY A 303 -4.77 -14.32 6.19
C GLY A 303 -4.01 -13.39 7.13
N THR A 304 -3.80 -12.14 6.70
CA THR A 304 -3.06 -11.12 7.46
C THR A 304 -3.68 -10.84 8.81
N LEU A 305 -2.84 -10.72 9.85
CA LEU A 305 -3.31 -10.49 11.22
C LEU A 305 -4.13 -9.20 11.34
N THR A 306 -5.35 -9.36 11.84
CA THR A 306 -6.27 -8.27 12.14
C THR A 306 -6.27 -7.94 13.62
N ALA A 307 -7.07 -6.95 14.04
CA ALA A 307 -7.13 -6.55 15.44
C ALA A 307 -7.62 -7.66 16.37
N VAL A 308 -8.52 -8.55 15.91
CA VAL A 308 -9.00 -9.67 16.73
C VAL A 308 -7.90 -10.71 16.92
N ASP A 309 -7.10 -11.00 15.89
CA ASP A 309 -5.97 -11.94 15.97
C ASP A 309 -4.91 -11.41 16.93
N HIS A 310 -4.51 -10.15 16.76
CA HIS A 310 -3.54 -9.52 17.65
C HIS A 310 -4.04 -9.52 19.11
N THR A 311 -5.33 -9.29 19.33
CA THR A 311 -5.92 -9.30 20.68
C THR A 311 -5.92 -10.69 21.28
N LEU A 312 -6.33 -11.72 20.52
CA LEU A 312 -6.38 -13.10 20.99
C LEU A 312 -4.97 -13.64 21.30
N LEU A 313 -4.02 -13.40 20.40
CA LEU A 313 -2.64 -13.88 20.57
C LEU A 313 -1.95 -13.19 21.76
N ALA A 314 -2.20 -11.89 21.98
CA ALA A 314 -1.72 -11.20 23.18
C ALA A 314 -2.33 -11.80 24.45
N LEU A 315 -3.65 -12.03 24.49
CA LEU A 315 -4.31 -12.70 25.62
C LEU A 315 -3.74 -14.11 25.86
N ALA A 316 -3.45 -14.87 24.81
CA ALA A 316 -2.87 -16.20 24.92
C ALA A 316 -1.48 -16.14 25.57
N VAL A 317 -0.61 -15.24 25.10
CA VAL A 317 0.71 -15.00 25.70
C VAL A 317 0.59 -14.56 27.17
N ASP A 318 -0.33 -13.64 27.48
CA ASP A 318 -0.54 -13.13 28.84
C ASP A 318 -1.03 -14.23 29.80
N ASN A 319 -1.80 -15.22 29.30
CA ASN A 319 -2.22 -16.41 30.06
C ASN A 319 -1.15 -17.53 30.05
N GLY A 320 0.00 -17.33 29.39
CA GLY A 320 1.09 -18.32 29.32
C GLY A 320 0.82 -19.48 28.36
N VAL A 321 -0.09 -19.32 27.40
CA VAL A 321 -0.39 -20.33 26.38
C VAL A 321 0.78 -20.42 25.39
N PRO A 322 1.39 -21.60 25.19
CA PRO A 322 2.41 -21.77 24.14
C PRO A 322 1.78 -21.63 22.75
N LEU A 323 2.44 -20.90 21.86
CA LEU A 323 1.96 -20.69 20.50
C LEU A 323 2.86 -21.39 19.47
N GLU A 324 2.24 -22.04 18.51
CA GLU A 324 2.88 -22.55 17.30
C GLU A 324 2.20 -21.89 16.09
N TYR A 325 2.95 -21.56 15.04
CA TYR A 325 2.41 -20.97 13.82
C TYR A 325 2.81 -21.78 12.59
N SER A 326 1.86 -22.00 11.69
CA SER A 326 2.10 -22.49 10.34
C SER A 326 1.18 -21.75 9.36
N GLY A 327 1.72 -21.35 8.22
CA GLY A 327 0.98 -20.70 7.13
C GLY A 327 1.40 -21.26 5.79
N ASP A 328 0.96 -20.64 4.70
CA ASP A 328 1.41 -21.01 3.36
C ASP A 328 2.93 -20.76 3.20
N LEU A 329 3.63 -21.65 2.49
CA LEU A 329 5.06 -21.49 2.20
C LEU A 329 5.21 -20.58 0.96
N ASP A 330 4.85 -19.31 1.14
CA ASP A 330 5.01 -18.22 0.19
C ASP A 330 5.54 -16.95 0.89
N PRO A 331 5.88 -15.87 0.15
CA PRO A 331 6.38 -14.65 0.79
C PRO A 331 5.44 -14.02 1.82
N SER A 332 4.12 -14.12 1.64
CA SER A 332 3.11 -13.56 2.55
C SER A 332 3.05 -14.37 3.85
N GLY A 333 2.93 -15.70 3.76
CA GLY A 333 2.92 -16.59 4.91
C GLY A 333 4.21 -16.50 5.73
N HIS A 334 5.37 -16.34 5.09
CA HIS A 334 6.63 -16.09 5.81
C HIS A 334 6.67 -14.73 6.50
N ALA A 335 6.07 -13.68 5.91
CA ALA A 335 5.96 -12.38 6.55
C ALA A 335 5.07 -12.43 7.81
N ILE A 336 3.96 -13.17 7.76
CA ILE A 336 3.10 -13.39 8.93
C ILE A 336 3.83 -14.23 9.98
N ALA A 337 4.52 -15.31 9.59
CA ALA A 337 5.33 -16.13 10.48
C ALA A 337 6.37 -15.28 11.25
N ALA A 338 7.10 -14.43 10.53
CA ALA A 338 8.06 -13.52 11.14
C ALA A 338 7.40 -12.54 12.12
N ALA A 339 6.23 -12.00 11.79
CA ALA A 339 5.48 -11.09 12.66
C ALA A 339 5.00 -11.79 13.95
N VAL A 340 4.42 -12.99 13.84
CA VAL A 340 3.95 -13.78 14.98
C VAL A 340 5.13 -14.25 15.85
N GLN A 341 6.22 -14.71 15.25
CA GLN A 341 7.42 -15.11 15.98
C GLN A 341 8.03 -13.94 16.75
N ALA A 342 8.21 -12.80 16.09
CA ALA A 342 8.85 -11.64 16.70
C ALA A 342 8.01 -11.04 17.84
N ARG A 343 6.68 -11.02 17.69
CA ARG A 343 5.79 -10.36 18.65
C ARG A 343 5.22 -11.27 19.73
N TYR A 344 4.87 -12.50 19.37
CA TYR A 344 4.17 -13.45 20.25
C TYR A 344 5.02 -14.67 20.59
N GLN A 345 6.28 -14.70 20.14
CA GLN A 345 7.24 -15.76 20.44
C GLN A 345 6.75 -17.16 20.00
N ALA A 346 5.88 -17.23 19.00
CA ALA A 346 5.37 -18.50 18.50
C ALA A 346 6.49 -19.30 17.84
N ALA A 347 6.47 -20.62 18.06
CA ALA A 347 7.33 -21.55 17.34
C ALA A 347 6.82 -21.73 15.91
N ILE A 348 7.67 -21.48 14.91
CA ILE A 348 7.29 -21.67 13.50
C ILE A 348 7.39 -23.16 13.16
N ARG A 349 6.30 -23.72 12.62
CA ARG A 349 6.15 -25.15 12.34
C ARG A 349 5.94 -25.39 10.85
N TYR A 350 6.79 -26.25 10.29
CA TYR A 350 6.66 -26.79 8.93
C TYR A 350 6.65 -25.71 7.82
N MET A 351 7.33 -24.58 8.07
CA MET A 351 7.57 -23.50 7.09
C MET A 351 9.06 -23.38 6.78
N ASP A 352 9.73 -24.52 6.62
CA ASP A 352 11.16 -24.62 6.38
C ASP A 352 11.48 -25.51 5.17
N GLU A 353 12.76 -25.60 4.84
CA GLU A 353 13.21 -26.43 3.72
C GLU A 353 12.92 -27.92 3.94
N ALA A 354 12.86 -28.40 5.19
CA ALA A 354 12.54 -29.79 5.48
C ALA A 354 11.08 -30.11 5.11
N ALA A 355 10.13 -29.23 5.44
CA ALA A 355 8.74 -29.37 5.00
C ALA A 355 8.61 -29.33 3.48
N ARG A 356 9.38 -28.45 2.83
CA ARG A 356 9.43 -28.35 1.36
C ARG A 356 9.92 -29.64 0.71
N LEU A 357 11.02 -30.21 1.22
CA LEU A 357 11.55 -31.49 0.77
C LEU A 357 10.59 -32.66 1.03
N ALA A 358 9.87 -32.65 2.16
CA ALA A 358 8.85 -33.65 2.47
C ALA A 358 7.69 -33.60 1.47
N VAL A 359 7.25 -32.40 1.10
CA VAL A 359 6.24 -32.18 0.06
C VAL A 359 6.75 -32.68 -1.30
N ASP A 360 7.97 -32.33 -1.69
CA ASP A 360 8.55 -32.76 -2.97
C ASP A 360 8.75 -34.28 -3.04
N ALA A 361 9.13 -34.92 -1.94
CA ALA A 361 9.24 -36.38 -1.85
C ALA A 361 7.88 -37.10 -1.91
N GLY A 362 6.81 -36.42 -1.47
CA GLY A 362 5.45 -36.92 -1.48
C GLY A 362 4.63 -36.59 -2.73
N SER A 363 4.92 -35.49 -3.42
CA SER A 363 4.12 -35.03 -4.56
C SER A 363 4.31 -35.91 -5.80
N ARG A 364 3.24 -36.55 -6.28
CA ARG A 364 3.15 -37.00 -7.70
C ARG A 364 2.69 -35.88 -8.64
N PHE A 365 2.00 -34.88 -8.11
CA PHE A 365 1.51 -33.72 -8.83
C PHE A 365 1.98 -32.46 -8.13
N GLY A 366 2.61 -31.58 -8.89
CA GLY A 366 2.94 -30.25 -8.40
C GLY A 366 1.75 -29.30 -8.57
N SER A 367 1.32 -28.62 -7.51
CA SER A 367 0.59 -27.36 -7.59
C SER A 367 1.41 -26.36 -8.44
N VAL A 368 1.10 -26.31 -9.73
CA VAL A 368 1.61 -25.28 -10.63
C VAL A 368 0.55 -24.19 -10.63
N LEU A 369 0.89 -23.01 -10.11
CA LEU A 369 0.14 -21.79 -10.44
C LEU A 369 0.12 -21.67 -11.97
N PRO A 370 -1.04 -21.51 -12.62
CA PRO A 370 -1.07 -21.20 -14.05
C PRO A 370 -0.24 -19.92 -14.27
N PRO A 371 0.60 -19.83 -15.32
CA PRO A 371 1.31 -18.60 -15.62
C PRO A 371 0.28 -17.50 -15.90
N GLY A 372 0.20 -16.47 -15.03
CA GLY A 372 -0.59 -15.26 -15.31
C GLY A 372 -1.60 -14.81 -14.24
N GLN A 373 -1.80 -15.54 -13.13
CA GLN A 373 -2.56 -14.99 -12.00
C GLN A 373 -1.61 -14.33 -11.01
N LYS A 374 -1.43 -13.01 -11.17
CA LYS A 374 -1.04 -12.16 -10.04
C LYS A 374 -2.14 -12.29 -8.99
N GLY A 375 -1.79 -12.69 -7.77
CA GLY A 375 -2.60 -12.35 -6.60
C GLY A 375 -2.84 -10.84 -6.64
N THR A 376 -4.03 -10.41 -6.26
CA THR A 376 -4.45 -9.00 -6.24
C THR A 376 -3.46 -8.15 -5.46
N GLU A 377 -2.46 -7.60 -6.17
CA GLU A 377 -1.62 -6.50 -5.74
C GLU A 377 -2.47 -5.23 -5.86
N LEU A 378 -2.73 -4.57 -4.74
CA LEU A 378 -3.11 -3.16 -4.74
C LEU A 378 -1.94 -2.39 -5.37
N GLU A 379 -2.09 -1.98 -6.63
CA GLU A 379 -1.07 -1.26 -7.38
C GLU A 379 -0.83 0.13 -6.77
N GLY A 380 0.29 0.25 -6.06
CA GLY A 380 0.98 1.52 -5.83
C GLY A 380 1.79 1.89 -7.07
N ASP A 381 1.45 3.05 -7.64
CA ASP A 381 1.97 3.59 -8.90
C ASP A 381 3.47 3.95 -8.84
N SER A 382 4.31 3.37 -9.70
CA SER A 382 5.62 3.91 -10.11
C SER A 382 6.16 3.25 -11.39
N PRO A 383 6.85 4.01 -12.28
CA PRO A 383 6.92 3.68 -13.70
C PRO A 383 8.07 2.74 -14.10
N ALA A 384 7.68 1.75 -14.90
CA ALA A 384 8.41 1.07 -15.99
C ALA A 384 9.95 1.06 -15.99
N LYS A 385 10.51 -0.12 -15.68
CA LYS A 385 11.80 -0.59 -16.25
C LYS A 385 11.53 -1.74 -17.23
N ALA A 386 12.15 -1.64 -18.40
CA ALA A 386 12.07 -2.63 -19.49
C ALA A 386 12.60 -4.01 -19.06
N PRO A 387 12.13 -5.11 -19.70
CA PRO A 387 12.40 -6.47 -19.23
C PRO A 387 13.83 -6.88 -19.58
N THR A 388 14.66 -7.10 -18.57
CA THR A 388 15.92 -7.82 -18.69
C THR A 388 15.65 -9.32 -18.73
N GLU A 389 16.27 -10.01 -19.68
CA GLU A 389 16.25 -11.46 -19.85
C GLU A 389 16.55 -12.22 -18.54
N PRO A 390 15.95 -13.41 -18.35
CA PRO A 390 16.10 -14.17 -17.10
C PRO A 390 17.53 -14.71 -16.99
N THR A 391 18.31 -14.16 -16.06
CA THR A 391 19.56 -14.78 -15.63
C THR A 391 19.28 -16.13 -14.99
N ALA A 392 19.87 -17.17 -15.55
CA ALA A 392 19.88 -18.53 -15.03
C ALA A 392 20.37 -18.54 -13.57
N GLY A 393 19.47 -18.88 -12.64
CA GLY A 393 19.74 -18.86 -11.20
C GLY A 393 18.51 -18.59 -10.32
N SER A 394 17.40 -18.09 -10.89
CA SER A 394 16.13 -17.98 -10.17
C SER A 394 15.47 -19.35 -10.05
N GLN A 395 15.79 -20.12 -8.99
CA GLN A 395 14.88 -21.14 -8.52
C GLN A 395 13.57 -20.42 -8.15
N THR A 396 12.55 -20.56 -8.99
CA THR A 396 11.21 -20.11 -8.64
C THR A 396 10.78 -20.97 -7.46
N HIS A 397 10.87 -20.42 -6.25
CA HIS A 397 10.36 -21.08 -5.05
C HIS A 397 8.85 -21.24 -5.23
N ARG A 398 8.45 -22.42 -5.72
CA ARG A 398 7.07 -22.88 -5.83
C ARG A 398 6.34 -22.68 -4.50
N VAL A 399 5.17 -22.08 -4.55
CA VAL A 399 4.26 -21.91 -3.41
C VAL A 399 3.72 -23.27 -2.99
N ILE A 400 3.76 -23.56 -1.70
CA ILE A 400 3.14 -24.75 -1.09
C ILE A 400 2.06 -24.26 -0.14
N PHE A 401 0.83 -24.70 -0.37
CA PHE A 401 -0.32 -24.33 0.44
C PHE A 401 -0.53 -25.29 1.61
N GLN A 402 -1.15 -24.82 2.70
CA GLN A 402 -1.43 -25.62 3.90
C GLN A 402 -2.32 -26.84 3.62
N GLU A 403 -3.14 -26.79 2.56
CA GLU A 403 -4.03 -27.88 2.12
C GLU A 403 -3.28 -29.09 1.55
N HIS A 404 -1.97 -28.98 1.33
CA HIS A 404 -1.19 -30.10 0.82
C HIS A 404 -1.19 -31.26 1.83
N SER A 405 -1.54 -32.49 1.41
CA SER A 405 -1.74 -33.63 2.32
C SER A 405 -0.54 -33.90 3.24
N VAL A 406 0.69 -33.71 2.73
CA VAL A 406 1.92 -33.84 3.56
C VAL A 406 1.97 -32.79 4.67
N ILE A 407 1.57 -31.55 4.40
CA ILE A 407 1.54 -30.47 5.39
C ILE A 407 0.42 -30.73 6.42
N LEU A 408 -0.77 -31.13 5.96
CA LEU A 408 -1.87 -31.53 6.85
C LEU A 408 -1.47 -32.70 7.76
N ASP A 409 -0.77 -33.70 7.23
CA ASP A 409 -0.27 -34.84 8.03
C ASP A 409 0.79 -34.43 9.05
N LEU A 410 1.64 -33.45 8.71
CA LEU A 410 2.63 -32.89 9.65
C LEU A 410 1.95 -32.08 10.77
N LEU A 411 0.90 -31.31 10.44
CA LEU A 411 0.19 -30.44 11.37
C LEU A 411 -0.79 -31.19 12.27
N LEU A 412 -1.58 -32.09 11.69
CA LEU A 412 -2.75 -32.72 12.33
C LEU A 412 -2.55 -34.22 12.61
N GLY A 413 -1.43 -34.79 12.15
CA GLY A 413 -1.20 -36.22 12.15
C GLY A 413 -1.83 -36.91 10.92
N PRO A 414 -1.37 -38.14 10.61
CA PRO A 414 -1.83 -38.87 9.43
C PRO A 414 -3.29 -39.31 9.55
N SER A 415 -4.06 -39.19 8.46
CA SER A 415 -5.43 -39.67 8.38
C SER A 415 -5.51 -41.01 7.64
N THR A 416 -6.00 -42.06 8.30
CA THR A 416 -6.15 -43.41 7.70
C THR A 416 -7.25 -43.50 6.65
N GLY A 417 -8.10 -42.47 6.54
CA GLY A 417 -9.23 -42.40 5.60
C GLY A 417 -9.11 -41.27 4.57
N ASP A 418 -7.98 -40.57 4.51
CA ASP A 418 -7.80 -39.47 3.55
C ASP A 418 -7.72 -40.00 2.10
N PRO A 419 -8.71 -39.67 1.24
CA PRO A 419 -8.72 -40.11 -0.16
C PRO A 419 -7.60 -39.48 -0.99
N LEU A 420 -6.98 -38.41 -0.50
CA LEU A 420 -5.87 -37.68 -1.12
C LEU A 420 -4.53 -37.99 -0.44
N SER A 421 -4.47 -39.03 0.40
CA SER A 421 -3.25 -39.44 1.09
C SER A 421 -2.14 -39.78 0.11
N VAL A 422 -0.94 -39.29 0.43
CA VAL A 422 0.25 -39.56 -0.37
C VAL A 422 0.85 -40.90 0.06
N PRO A 423 1.10 -41.86 -0.86
CA PRO A 423 1.72 -43.13 -0.51
C PRO A 423 3.13 -42.89 0.05
N ARG A 424 3.38 -43.27 1.31
CA ARG A 424 4.75 -43.29 1.87
C ARG A 424 5.61 -44.19 0.99
N GLN A 425 6.63 -43.65 0.33
CA GLN A 425 7.67 -44.49 -0.28
C GLN A 425 8.31 -45.28 0.85
N ARG A 426 8.08 -46.60 0.87
CA ARG A 426 8.80 -47.51 1.76
C ARG A 426 10.26 -47.48 1.32
N HIS A 427 11.10 -46.71 2.01
CA HIS A 427 12.53 -46.93 1.95
C HIS A 427 12.79 -48.28 2.59
N SER A 428 12.97 -49.31 1.74
CA SER A 428 13.57 -50.57 2.14
C SER A 428 14.98 -50.27 2.65
N LEU A 429 15.27 -50.82 3.82
CA LEU A 429 16.54 -50.77 4.58
C LEU A 429 17.80 -50.96 3.73
#